data_AF-A0A1I2BK96-F1
#
_entry.id   AF-A0A1I2BK96-F1
#
_cell.length_a   1.000
_cell.length_b   1.000
_cell.length_c   1.000
_cell.angle_alpha   90.00
_cell.angle_beta   90.00
_cell.angle_gamma   90.00
#
_symmetry.space_group_name_H-M   'P 1'
#
loop_
_entity.id
_entity.type
_entity.pdbx_description
1 polymer ?
#
loop_
_entity_poly.entity_id
_entity_poly.type
_entity_poly.pdbx_seq_one_letter_code
_entity_poly.pdbx_strand_id
1 'polypeptide(L)'
;MVSDASSLEDRLANAARTGELLDVSDKIDRRIPAIAIRKLLFGSDAESIDPRGVRLQGAYITGELDLIDVRTAVPLTLHQCEFEKGIKAMRAHFPHLDLSRSRFPHLDADDLACEHNISLREIHSEWLSLVDTNIIGDLSLRSAEMTATGKPALNMAGSIIGGDLLLNKEFIASSDSQLGTLRLLGASITGQLDLSGA
;
A
#
# COMPACT_ATOMS: atom_id res chain seq x y z
N MET A 1 -5.76 -17.61 -37.14
CA MET A 1 -5.00 -16.49 -36.54
C MET A 1 -5.81 -16.00 -35.36
N VAL A 2 -5.58 -16.58 -34.18
CA VAL A 2 -6.14 -16.05 -32.93
C VAL A 2 -5.19 -14.93 -32.52
N SER A 3 -5.69 -13.71 -32.49
CA SER A 3 -4.92 -12.57 -31.96
C SER A 3 -4.62 -12.86 -30.50
N ASP A 4 -3.35 -13.10 -30.19
CA ASP A 4 -2.85 -13.34 -28.84
C ASP A 4 -2.85 -12.00 -28.08
N ALA A 5 -4.04 -11.54 -27.70
CA ALA A 5 -4.16 -10.42 -26.79
C ALA A 5 -3.75 -10.93 -25.41
N SER A 6 -2.45 -10.85 -25.13
CA SER A 6 -1.86 -11.13 -23.81
C SER A 6 -2.71 -10.45 -22.73
N SER A 7 -3.10 -11.23 -21.71
CA SER A 7 -3.93 -10.72 -20.61
C SER A 7 -3.18 -9.62 -19.85
N LEU A 8 -3.89 -8.73 -19.16
CA LEU A 8 -3.24 -7.72 -18.32
C LEU A 8 -2.37 -8.35 -17.22
N GLU A 9 -2.73 -9.55 -16.77
CA GLU A 9 -1.98 -10.33 -15.80
C GLU A 9 -0.63 -10.78 -16.38
N ASP A 10 -0.62 -11.28 -17.62
CA ASP A 10 0.62 -11.65 -18.32
C ASP A 10 1.50 -10.44 -18.58
N ARG A 11 0.89 -9.30 -18.95
CA ARG A 11 1.61 -8.03 -19.15
C ARG A 11 2.21 -7.53 -17.84
N LEU A 12 1.49 -7.65 -16.72
CA LEU A 12 1.97 -7.29 -15.39
C LEU A 12 3.14 -8.19 -14.99
N ALA A 13 3.01 -9.50 -15.20
CA ALA A 13 4.07 -10.45 -14.93
C ALA A 13 5.32 -10.15 -15.77
N ASN A 14 5.16 -9.86 -17.07
CA ASN A 14 6.27 -9.49 -17.93
C ASN A 14 6.95 -8.19 -17.49
N ALA A 15 6.17 -7.14 -17.21
CA ALA A 15 6.70 -5.87 -16.73
C ALA A 15 7.47 -6.03 -15.40
N ALA A 16 6.97 -6.85 -14.48
CA ALA A 16 7.65 -7.15 -13.23
C ALA A 16 8.99 -7.89 -13.44
N ARG A 17 9.07 -8.81 -14.42
CA ARG A 17 10.33 -9.50 -14.77
C ARG A 17 11.35 -8.60 -15.46
N THR A 18 10.91 -7.53 -16.13
CA THR A 18 11.79 -6.54 -16.79
C THR A 18 12.03 -5.28 -15.97
N GLY A 19 11.40 -5.18 -14.79
CA GLY A 19 11.50 -4.00 -13.91
C GLY A 19 10.85 -2.75 -14.51
N GLU A 20 9.92 -2.93 -15.44
CA GLU A 20 9.17 -1.87 -16.11
C GLU A 20 7.88 -1.54 -15.37
N LEU A 21 7.40 -0.31 -15.56
CA LEU A 21 6.08 0.09 -15.11
C LEU A 21 5.02 -0.42 -16.09
N LEU A 22 4.04 -1.16 -15.61
CA LEU A 22 2.79 -1.35 -16.35
C LEU A 22 1.84 -0.18 -16.05
N ASP A 23 1.72 0.75 -17.00
CA ASP A 23 0.71 1.81 -16.95
C ASP A 23 -0.52 1.41 -17.78
N VAL A 24 -1.68 1.37 -17.13
CA VAL A 24 -2.98 1.08 -17.76
C VAL A 24 -3.97 2.23 -17.63
N SER A 25 -3.51 3.42 -17.26
CA SER A 25 -4.37 4.60 -17.05
C SER A 25 -5.11 5.06 -18.31
N ASP A 26 -4.55 4.78 -19.49
CA ASP A 26 -5.13 5.10 -20.80
C ASP A 26 -6.00 3.96 -21.38
N LYS A 27 -6.16 2.85 -20.65
CA LYS A 27 -6.86 1.65 -21.14
C LYS A 27 -8.32 1.63 -20.69
N ILE A 28 -9.17 1.11 -21.59
CA ILE A 28 -10.59 0.90 -21.31
C ILE A 28 -10.77 -0.24 -20.30
N ASP A 29 -10.09 -1.36 -20.54
CA ASP A 29 -9.98 -2.43 -19.55
C ASP A 29 -8.70 -2.26 -18.76
N ARG A 30 -8.86 -2.09 -17.45
CA ARG A 30 -7.80 -1.87 -16.47
C ARG A 30 -7.92 -2.82 -15.28
N ARG A 31 -8.72 -3.89 -15.41
CA ARG A 31 -9.02 -4.82 -14.31
C ARG A 31 -7.86 -5.78 -14.13
N ILE A 32 -7.34 -5.86 -12.91
CA ILE A 32 -6.31 -6.81 -12.52
C ILE A 32 -6.77 -7.55 -11.27
N PRO A 33 -6.90 -8.88 -11.29
CA PRO A 33 -7.18 -9.65 -10.09
C PRO A 33 -6.07 -9.47 -9.05
N ALA A 34 -6.46 -9.18 -7.80
CA ALA A 34 -5.53 -9.02 -6.69
C ALA A 34 -4.61 -10.24 -6.50
N ILE A 35 -5.13 -11.43 -6.81
CA ILE A 35 -4.37 -12.69 -6.77
C ILE A 35 -3.18 -12.70 -7.75
N ALA A 36 -3.25 -11.97 -8.86
CA ALA A 36 -2.14 -11.86 -9.80
C ALA A 36 -0.97 -11.07 -9.18
N ILE A 37 -1.26 -10.00 -8.43
CA ILE A 37 -0.25 -9.24 -7.69
C ILE A 37 0.38 -10.11 -6.60
N ARG A 38 -0.44 -10.82 -5.80
CA ARG A 38 0.08 -11.71 -4.74
C ARG A 38 1.05 -12.75 -5.29
N LYS A 39 0.72 -13.41 -6.41
CA LYS A 39 1.57 -14.44 -7.03
C LYS A 39 2.94 -13.94 -7.45
N LEU A 40 3.03 -12.68 -7.90
CA LEU A 40 4.32 -12.07 -8.27
C LEU A 40 5.21 -11.79 -7.05
N LEU A 41 4.61 -11.56 -5.88
CA LEU A 41 5.34 -11.27 -4.64
C LEU A 41 5.67 -12.53 -3.84
N PHE A 42 4.96 -13.64 -4.10
CA PHE A 42 5.08 -14.87 -3.34
C PHE A 42 4.84 -16.11 -4.22
N GLY A 43 5.78 -17.04 -4.21
CA GLY A 43 5.74 -18.29 -4.95
C GLY A 43 6.88 -18.40 -5.97
N SER A 44 6.78 -19.39 -6.87
CA SER A 44 7.82 -19.66 -7.88
C SER A 44 8.09 -18.48 -8.82
N ASP A 45 7.10 -17.60 -9.02
CA ASP A 45 7.25 -16.46 -9.91
C ASP A 45 8.16 -15.37 -9.33
N ALA A 46 8.25 -15.27 -8.00
CA ALA A 46 9.02 -14.25 -7.30
C ALA A 46 10.52 -14.31 -7.58
N GLU A 47 11.07 -15.51 -7.85
CA GLU A 47 12.49 -15.69 -8.16
C GLU A 47 12.92 -15.08 -9.50
N SER A 48 11.96 -14.79 -10.38
CA SER A 48 12.19 -14.24 -11.72
C SER A 48 11.94 -12.73 -11.83
N ILE A 49 11.55 -12.09 -10.73
CA ILE A 49 11.17 -10.67 -10.72
C ILE A 49 12.42 -9.80 -10.68
N ASP A 50 12.43 -8.72 -11.47
CA ASP A 50 13.49 -7.73 -11.43
C ASP A 50 13.55 -7.06 -10.05
N PRO A 51 14.74 -6.69 -9.53
CA PRO A 51 14.86 -6.03 -8.23
C PRO A 51 14.04 -4.74 -8.06
N ARG A 52 13.62 -4.08 -9.15
CA ARG A 52 12.69 -2.94 -9.12
C ARG A 52 11.26 -3.31 -8.72
N GLY A 53 10.94 -4.60 -8.69
CA GLY A 53 9.69 -5.17 -8.20
C GLY A 53 8.47 -4.95 -9.09
N VAL A 54 7.30 -5.08 -8.46
CA VAL A 54 6.01 -4.99 -9.16
C VAL A 54 5.56 -3.54 -9.20
N ARG A 55 5.43 -2.99 -10.41
CA ARG A 55 5.11 -1.58 -10.64
C ARG A 55 3.89 -1.46 -11.54
N LEU A 56 2.78 -0.98 -10.97
CA LEU A 56 1.50 -0.87 -11.65
C LEU A 56 0.89 0.51 -11.43
N GLN A 57 0.38 1.11 -12.50
CA GLN A 57 -0.29 2.40 -12.45
C GLN A 57 -1.67 2.37 -13.12
N GLY A 58 -2.65 3.01 -12.47
CA GLY A 58 -3.95 3.30 -13.06
C GLY A 58 -4.94 2.13 -13.04
N ALA A 59 -4.62 1.01 -12.39
CA ALA A 59 -5.42 -0.22 -12.46
C ALA A 59 -6.63 -0.22 -11.53
N TYR A 60 -7.66 -1.00 -11.89
CA TYR A 60 -8.75 -1.39 -11.00
C TYR A 60 -8.49 -2.81 -10.47
N ILE A 61 -8.15 -2.92 -9.20
CA ILE A 61 -7.79 -4.18 -8.55
C ILE A 61 -9.05 -4.87 -8.05
N THR A 62 -9.32 -6.07 -8.58
CA THR A 62 -10.53 -6.84 -8.26
C THR A 62 -10.26 -7.88 -7.19
N GLY A 63 -11.22 -8.11 -6.31
CA GLY A 63 -11.06 -8.97 -5.13
C GLY A 63 -10.26 -8.31 -4.00
N GLU A 64 -9.97 -9.08 -2.96
CA GLU A 64 -9.18 -8.63 -1.80
C GLU A 64 -7.70 -8.90 -2.05
N LEU A 65 -6.86 -7.88 -1.85
CA LEU A 65 -5.42 -8.05 -1.92
C LEU A 65 -4.92 -8.58 -0.58
N ASP A 66 -4.89 -9.90 -0.49
CA ASP A 66 -4.28 -10.62 0.62
C ASP A 66 -2.77 -10.71 0.39
N LEU A 67 -2.00 -10.14 1.31
CA LEU A 67 -0.54 -10.19 1.45
C LEU A 67 -0.15 -10.65 2.87
N ILE A 68 -1.09 -11.26 3.62
CA ILE A 68 -0.82 -11.79 4.95
C ILE A 68 0.35 -12.77 4.88
N ASP A 69 1.32 -12.59 5.79
CA ASP A 69 2.54 -13.38 5.92
C ASP A 69 3.44 -13.41 4.66
N VAL A 70 3.16 -12.56 3.66
CA VAL A 70 4.02 -12.45 2.47
C VAL A 70 5.32 -11.76 2.85
N ARG A 71 6.44 -12.46 2.62
CA ARG A 71 7.78 -11.89 2.69
C ARG A 71 8.34 -11.82 1.29
N THR A 72 8.54 -10.61 0.78
CA THR A 72 9.07 -10.38 -0.56
C THR A 72 10.44 -9.71 -0.49
N ALA A 73 11.30 -10.03 -1.46
CA ALA A 73 12.61 -9.41 -1.63
C ALA A 73 12.56 -8.19 -2.57
N VAL A 74 11.41 -7.91 -3.18
CA VAL A 74 11.23 -6.83 -4.16
C VAL A 74 10.13 -5.86 -3.72
N PRO A 75 10.19 -4.58 -4.11
CA PRO A 75 9.20 -3.59 -3.71
C PRO A 75 7.86 -3.76 -4.45
N LEU A 76 6.81 -3.17 -3.89
CA LEU A 76 5.48 -3.10 -4.50
C LEU A 76 5.06 -1.64 -4.67
N THR A 77 4.74 -1.25 -5.90
CA THR A 77 4.21 0.07 -6.25
C THR A 77 2.89 -0.07 -6.98
N LEU A 78 1.80 0.32 -6.33
CA LEU A 78 0.44 0.39 -6.88
C LEU A 78 -0.02 1.85 -6.85
N HIS A 79 0.31 2.59 -7.90
CA HIS A 79 0.14 4.04 -7.97
C HIS A 79 -1.14 4.41 -8.74
N GLN A 80 -1.93 5.35 -8.21
CA GLN A 80 -3.19 5.76 -8.87
C GLN A 80 -4.15 4.59 -9.17
N CYS A 81 -4.16 3.57 -8.31
CA CYS A 81 -5.02 2.40 -8.46
C CYS A 81 -6.31 2.55 -7.67
N GLU A 82 -7.36 1.86 -8.09
CA GLU A 82 -8.62 1.72 -7.36
C GLU A 82 -8.81 0.26 -6.94
N PHE A 83 -9.30 0.02 -5.74
CA PHE A 83 -9.48 -1.33 -5.21
C PHE A 83 -10.95 -1.62 -4.95
N GLU A 84 -11.41 -2.79 -5.39
CA GLU A 84 -12.75 -3.28 -5.11
C GLU A 84 -12.96 -3.57 -3.61
N LYS A 85 -11.93 -4.12 -2.96
CA LYS A 85 -11.93 -4.49 -1.54
C LYS A 85 -10.67 -3.97 -0.86
N GLY A 86 -10.59 -4.09 0.46
CA GLY A 86 -9.42 -3.66 1.20
C GLY A 86 -8.17 -4.51 0.95
N ILE A 87 -7.07 -4.07 1.55
CA ILE A 87 -5.75 -4.70 1.49
C ILE A 87 -5.45 -5.28 2.87
N LYS A 88 -5.00 -6.54 2.90
CA LYS A 88 -4.50 -7.20 4.11
C LYS A 88 -3.02 -7.45 3.93
N ALA A 89 -2.19 -6.88 4.79
CA ALA A 89 -0.74 -7.00 4.78
C ALA A 89 -0.21 -7.29 6.19
N MET A 90 -1.02 -7.94 7.02
CA MET A 90 -0.65 -8.32 8.39
C MET A 90 0.60 -9.21 8.36
N ARG A 91 1.60 -8.89 9.19
CA ARG A 91 2.91 -9.59 9.26
C ARG A 91 3.66 -9.70 7.92
N ALA A 92 3.31 -8.86 6.95
CA ALA A 92 4.02 -8.82 5.68
C ALA A 92 5.40 -8.17 5.84
N HIS A 93 6.32 -8.47 4.92
CA HIS A 93 7.65 -7.89 4.89
C HIS A 93 7.98 -7.36 3.50
N PHE A 94 8.24 -6.05 3.41
CA PHE A 94 8.53 -5.36 2.15
C PHE A 94 9.83 -4.57 2.21
N PRO A 95 10.64 -4.55 1.14
CA PRO A 95 11.68 -3.54 1.01
C PRO A 95 11.08 -2.14 0.96
N HIS A 96 10.01 -1.95 0.18
CA HIS A 96 9.29 -0.69 0.02
C HIS A 96 7.85 -0.95 -0.43
N LEU A 97 6.90 -0.16 0.07
CA LEU A 97 5.50 -0.18 -0.32
C LEU A 97 5.04 1.23 -0.72
N ASP A 98 4.51 1.37 -1.92
CA ASP A 98 3.92 2.62 -2.40
C ASP A 98 2.49 2.37 -2.91
N LEU A 99 1.51 2.99 -2.25
CA LEU A 99 0.10 3.00 -2.64
C LEU A 99 -0.37 4.42 -2.99
N SER A 100 0.55 5.34 -3.28
CA SER A 100 0.22 6.76 -3.44
C SER A 100 -0.81 6.99 -4.53
N ARG A 101 -1.70 7.96 -4.30
CA ARG A 101 -2.82 8.35 -5.16
C ARG A 101 -3.86 7.26 -5.39
N SER A 102 -3.81 6.17 -4.65
CA SER A 102 -4.77 5.08 -4.78
C SER A 102 -5.99 5.27 -3.89
N ARG A 103 -7.09 4.62 -4.26
CA ARG A 103 -8.35 4.60 -3.51
C ARG A 103 -8.68 3.16 -3.11
N PHE A 104 -8.77 2.89 -1.82
CA PHE A 104 -9.06 1.55 -1.30
C PHE A 104 -9.84 1.64 0.01
N PRO A 105 -10.77 0.70 0.30
CA PRO A 105 -11.57 0.76 1.51
C PRO A 105 -10.74 0.83 2.79
N HIS A 106 -9.72 -0.02 2.91
CA HIS A 106 -8.85 -0.05 4.09
C HIS A 106 -7.51 -0.74 3.82
N LEU A 107 -6.54 -0.49 4.70
CA LEU A 107 -5.30 -1.27 4.82
C LEU A 107 -5.17 -1.81 6.24
N ASP A 108 -5.13 -3.14 6.35
CA ASP A 108 -4.80 -3.84 7.59
C ASP A 108 -3.36 -4.35 7.50
N ALA A 109 -2.42 -3.61 8.06
CA ALA A 109 -0.99 -3.85 7.97
C ALA A 109 -0.36 -4.02 9.37
N ASP A 110 -1.13 -4.56 10.32
CA ASP A 110 -0.62 -4.84 11.67
C ASP A 110 0.59 -5.80 11.60
N ASP A 111 1.60 -5.56 12.45
CA ASP A 111 2.88 -6.29 12.48
C ASP A 111 3.70 -6.24 11.16
N LEU A 112 3.36 -5.37 10.20
CA LEU A 112 4.13 -5.23 8.96
C LEU A 112 5.53 -4.68 9.24
N ALA A 113 6.53 -5.26 8.57
CA ALA A 113 7.90 -4.78 8.56
C ALA A 113 8.27 -4.18 7.18
N CYS A 114 8.88 -3.00 7.17
CA CYS A 114 9.36 -2.34 5.97
C CYS A 114 10.80 -1.87 6.11
N GLU A 115 11.66 -2.27 5.17
CA GLU A 115 13.11 -1.95 5.22
C GLU A 115 13.43 -0.51 4.82
N HIS A 116 12.55 0.13 4.04
CA HIS A 116 12.68 1.50 3.59
C HIS A 116 11.41 2.26 3.97
N ASN A 117 10.79 2.93 3.00
CA ASN A 117 9.66 3.81 3.24
C ASN A 117 8.33 3.12 2.94
N ILE A 118 7.27 3.57 3.60
CA ILE A 118 5.90 3.35 3.16
C ILE A 118 5.31 4.67 2.68
N SER A 119 4.87 4.69 1.43
CA SER A 119 4.27 5.88 0.80
C SER A 119 2.78 5.69 0.59
N LEU A 120 1.99 6.49 1.31
CA LEU A 120 0.54 6.57 1.25
C LEU A 120 0.11 8.01 0.95
N ARG A 121 0.82 8.68 0.03
CA ARG A 121 0.51 10.08 -0.33
C ARG A 121 -0.76 10.16 -1.15
N GLU A 122 -1.59 11.17 -0.93
CA GLU A 122 -2.77 11.46 -1.75
C GLU A 122 -3.76 10.27 -1.84
N ILE A 123 -3.76 9.37 -0.85
CA ILE A 123 -4.68 8.23 -0.84
C ILE A 123 -6.07 8.65 -0.38
N HIS A 124 -7.08 7.85 -0.72
CA HIS A 124 -8.38 7.92 -0.07
C HIS A 124 -8.73 6.55 0.50
N SER A 125 -9.02 6.49 1.79
CA SER A 125 -9.37 5.25 2.48
C SER A 125 -10.34 5.51 3.62
N GLU A 126 -11.01 4.48 4.13
CA GLU A 126 -11.83 4.63 5.33
C GLU A 126 -10.92 4.60 6.56
N TRP A 127 -10.06 3.58 6.67
CA TRP A 127 -9.17 3.40 7.80
C TRP A 127 -7.88 2.65 7.44
N LEU A 128 -6.83 2.89 8.23
CA LEU A 128 -5.55 2.22 8.17
C LEU A 128 -5.19 1.69 9.56
N SER A 129 -4.83 0.42 9.63
CA SER A 129 -4.23 -0.19 10.81
C SER A 129 -2.77 -0.54 10.49
N LEU A 130 -1.88 -0.03 11.31
CA LEU A 130 -0.43 -0.15 11.25
C LEU A 130 0.08 -0.51 12.65
N VAL A 131 -0.72 -1.21 13.47
CA VAL A 131 -0.37 -1.54 14.85
C VAL A 131 0.88 -2.41 14.87
N ASP A 132 1.79 -2.11 15.78
CA ASP A 132 3.06 -2.85 15.96
C ASP A 132 3.90 -2.96 14.67
N THR A 133 3.71 -2.05 13.72
CA THR A 133 4.54 -2.00 12.50
C THR A 133 5.94 -1.51 12.79
N ASN A 134 6.91 -2.00 12.01
CA ASN A 134 8.29 -1.55 12.07
C ASN A 134 8.75 -1.07 10.69
N ILE A 135 8.89 0.25 10.54
CA ILE A 135 9.30 0.90 9.30
C ILE A 135 10.65 1.53 9.56
N ILE A 136 11.70 1.03 8.91
CA ILE A 136 13.07 1.54 9.10
C ILE A 136 13.18 2.97 8.56
N GLY A 137 12.51 3.29 7.46
CA GLY A 137 12.48 4.61 6.85
C GLY A 137 11.27 5.45 7.25
N ASP A 138 10.80 6.25 6.31
CA ASP A 138 9.71 7.20 6.49
C ASP A 138 8.33 6.55 6.28
N LEU A 139 7.34 7.05 7.02
CA LEU A 139 5.92 6.82 6.74
C LEU A 139 5.28 8.13 6.29
N SER A 140 4.81 8.16 5.04
CA SER A 140 4.26 9.39 4.44
C SER A 140 2.78 9.24 4.10
N LEU A 141 1.91 9.96 4.81
CA LEU A 141 0.48 10.13 4.52
C LEU A 141 0.16 11.57 4.06
N ARG A 142 1.09 12.23 3.38
CA ARG A 142 0.87 13.60 2.88
C ARG A 142 -0.38 13.67 2.00
N SER A 143 -1.27 14.62 2.27
CA SER A 143 -2.53 14.79 1.54
C SER A 143 -3.43 13.55 1.53
N ALA A 144 -3.28 12.63 2.50
CA ALA A 144 -4.16 11.49 2.61
C ALA A 144 -5.52 11.92 3.20
N GLU A 145 -6.60 11.35 2.66
CA GLU A 145 -7.96 11.60 3.12
C GLU A 145 -8.56 10.32 3.70
N MET A 146 -9.05 10.42 4.94
CA MET A 146 -9.57 9.28 5.68
C MET A 146 -10.84 9.62 6.45
N THR A 147 -11.88 8.81 6.28
CA THR A 147 -13.15 8.94 7.03
C THR A 147 -13.60 7.57 7.51
N ALA A 148 -13.49 7.33 8.81
CA ALA A 148 -13.85 6.06 9.44
C ALA A 148 -15.11 6.20 10.30
N THR A 149 -15.78 5.07 10.54
CA THR A 149 -16.92 4.96 11.48
C THR A 149 -16.64 3.84 12.47
N GLY A 150 -16.86 4.07 13.76
CA GLY A 150 -16.74 3.13 14.86
C GLY A 150 -15.31 2.76 15.27
N LYS A 151 -14.28 3.24 14.56
CA LYS A 151 -12.86 2.92 14.79
C LYS A 151 -11.94 4.09 14.38
N PRO A 152 -10.70 4.16 14.89
CA PRO A 152 -9.76 5.18 14.44
C PRO A 152 -9.61 5.17 12.92
N ALA A 153 -9.46 6.36 12.33
CA ALA A 153 -9.09 6.48 10.93
C ALA A 153 -7.67 5.91 10.77
N LEU A 154 -6.69 6.41 11.54
CA LEU A 154 -5.34 5.88 11.56
C LEU A 154 -5.04 5.28 12.93
N ASN A 155 -4.72 3.99 12.97
CA ASN A 155 -4.23 3.31 14.16
C ASN A 155 -2.81 2.82 13.93
N MET A 156 -1.86 3.35 14.68
CA MET A 156 -0.45 2.93 14.67
C MET A 156 0.07 2.84 16.11
N ALA A 157 -0.73 2.21 16.97
CA ALA A 157 -0.30 1.91 18.33
C ALA A 157 0.91 0.96 18.29
N GLY A 158 1.91 1.22 19.12
CA GLY A 158 3.13 0.40 19.24
C GLY A 158 4.09 0.45 18.05
N SER A 159 3.78 1.20 16.99
CA SER A 159 4.57 1.22 15.77
C SER A 159 5.90 1.95 15.95
N ILE A 160 6.94 1.49 15.25
CA ILE A 160 8.27 2.09 15.22
C ILE A 160 8.52 2.65 13.82
N ILE A 161 8.79 3.96 13.75
CA ILE A 161 9.19 4.68 12.55
C ILE A 161 10.63 5.15 12.74
N GLY A 162 11.55 4.60 11.96
CA GLY A 162 12.98 4.94 12.00
C GLY A 162 13.29 6.26 11.30
N GLY A 163 12.45 6.71 10.38
CA GLY A 163 12.51 8.02 9.74
C GLY A 163 11.44 8.98 10.24
N ASP A 164 10.92 9.78 9.31
CA ASP A 164 9.88 10.78 9.55
C ASP A 164 8.47 10.18 9.46
N LEU A 165 7.55 10.68 10.29
CA LEU A 165 6.11 10.49 10.15
C LEU A 165 5.49 11.78 9.58
N LEU A 166 5.01 11.70 8.34
CA LEU A 166 4.57 12.87 7.57
C LEU A 166 3.04 12.84 7.38
N LEU A 167 2.32 13.57 8.22
CA LEU A 167 0.87 13.74 8.21
C LEU A 167 0.53 15.19 7.84
N ASN A 168 0.97 15.66 6.66
CA ASN A 168 0.97 17.09 6.31
C ASN A 168 0.36 17.38 4.93
N LYS A 169 0.31 18.65 4.56
CA LYS A 169 -0.19 19.14 3.26
C LYS A 169 -1.61 18.65 2.99
N GLU A 170 -2.58 19.10 3.78
CA GLU A 170 -3.99 18.72 3.62
C GLU A 170 -4.24 17.25 3.96
N PHE A 171 -3.55 16.73 4.98
CA PHE A 171 -3.92 15.45 5.59
C PHE A 171 -5.27 15.64 6.30
N ILE A 172 -6.28 14.85 5.92
CA ILE A 172 -7.62 14.92 6.50
C ILE A 172 -7.96 13.57 7.09
N ALA A 173 -8.29 13.53 8.38
CA ALA A 173 -8.80 12.34 9.03
C ALA A 173 -10.01 12.68 9.91
N SER A 174 -11.08 11.89 9.81
CA SER A 174 -12.25 12.02 10.67
C SER A 174 -12.78 10.66 11.11
N SER A 175 -13.31 10.60 12.33
CA SER A 175 -13.93 9.40 12.90
C SER A 175 -14.76 9.72 14.14
N ASP A 176 -15.86 9.00 14.35
CA ASP A 176 -16.68 9.02 15.56
C ASP A 176 -16.20 8.03 16.65
N SER A 177 -15.03 7.41 16.46
CA SER A 177 -14.50 6.41 17.37
C SER A 177 -14.21 6.95 18.76
N GLN A 178 -14.64 6.19 19.77
CA GLN A 178 -14.31 6.44 21.18
C GLN A 178 -12.81 6.28 21.49
N LEU A 179 -12.03 5.71 20.57
CA LEU A 179 -10.57 5.54 20.71
C LEU A 179 -9.77 6.73 20.13
N GLY A 180 -10.45 7.72 19.56
CA GLY A 180 -9.87 8.85 18.83
C GLY A 180 -9.74 8.59 17.32
N THR A 181 -9.59 9.67 16.54
CA THR A 181 -9.42 9.59 15.07
C THR A 181 -8.03 9.10 14.68
N LEU A 182 -6.99 9.60 15.35
CA LEU A 182 -5.60 9.18 15.20
C LEU A 182 -5.18 8.51 16.52
N ARG A 183 -4.75 7.25 16.45
CA ARG A 183 -4.31 6.48 17.60
C ARG A 183 -2.84 6.12 17.44
N LEU A 184 -1.99 6.86 18.14
CA LEU A 184 -0.51 6.75 18.08
C LEU A 184 0.08 6.23 19.41
N LEU A 185 -0.70 5.47 20.20
CA LEU A 185 -0.30 5.09 21.56
C LEU A 185 0.93 4.20 21.55
N GLY A 186 2.00 4.64 22.22
CA GLY A 186 3.25 3.88 22.28
C GLY A 186 4.03 3.87 20.97
N ALA A 187 3.63 4.65 19.96
CA ALA A 187 4.41 4.80 18.74
C ALA A 187 5.75 5.49 19.04
N SER A 188 6.82 5.02 18.41
CA SER A 188 8.14 5.62 18.47
C SER A 188 8.51 6.17 17.09
N ILE A 189 8.86 7.46 17.02
CA ILE A 189 9.28 8.13 15.79
C ILE A 189 10.67 8.69 16.05
N THR A 190 11.66 8.20 15.31
CA THR A 190 13.05 8.62 15.47
C THR A 190 13.31 9.95 14.79
N GLY A 191 12.69 10.17 13.63
CA GLY A 191 12.72 11.43 12.89
C GLY A 191 11.69 12.43 13.38
N GLN A 192 11.16 13.22 12.45
CA GLN A 192 10.16 14.24 12.73
C GLN A 192 8.74 13.71 12.63
N LEU A 193 7.87 14.19 13.52
CA LEU A 193 6.43 14.17 13.31
C LEU A 193 6.01 15.51 12.67
N ASP A 194 5.64 15.48 11.40
CA ASP A 194 5.19 16.67 10.67
C ASP A 194 3.67 16.63 10.45
N LEU A 195 2.96 17.50 11.16
CA LEU A 195 1.51 17.71 11.09
C LEU A 195 1.13 19.03 10.39
N SER A 196 2.06 19.64 9.64
CA SER A 196 1.82 20.95 9.04
C SER A 196 0.70 20.93 7.99
N GLY A 197 -0.33 21.74 8.20
CA GLY A 197 -1.48 21.83 7.29
C GLY A 197 -2.40 20.61 7.30
N ALA A 198 -2.39 19.82 8.38
CA ALA A 198 -3.43 18.85 8.73
C ALA A 198 -4.63 19.50 9.44
#